data_AF-A0A0D2UNT6-F1
#
_entry.id   AF-A0A0D2UNT6-F1
#
_cell.length_a   1.000
_cell.length_b   1.000
_cell.length_c   1.000
_cell.angle_alpha   90.00
_cell.angle_beta   90.00
_cell.angle_gamma   90.00
#
_symmetry.space_group_name_H-M   'P 1'
#
loop_
_entity.id
_entity.type
_entity.pdbx_description
1 polymer ?
#
loop_
_entity_poly.entity_id
_entity_poly.type
_entity_poly.pdbx_seq_one_letter_code
_entity_poly.pdbx_strand_id
1 'polypeptide(L)'
;VLLELYTTIGLSYIASALGIPLYMDSITAGQQRLSYVKVYVKMAANLVLPRSIDVELRDNFIATTSIGFPWIPQRCSECCIFGHEDKGCIKQVEEPVKKWVPNVSNNDG
;
A
#
# COMPACT_ATOMS: atom_id res chain seq x y z
N VAL A 1 -14.27 -1.32 19.48
CA VAL A 1 -15.02 -0.93 18.26
C VAL A 1 -16.40 -0.52 18.70
N LEU A 2 -16.83 0.72 18.43
CA LEU A 2 -18.22 1.09 18.66
C LEU A 2 -19.12 0.17 17.85
N LEU A 3 -20.09 -0.48 18.50
CA LEU A 3 -20.95 -1.47 17.86
C LEU A 3 -21.70 -0.91 16.64
N GLU A 4 -21.98 0.40 16.63
CA GLU A 4 -22.60 1.12 15.52
C GLU A 4 -21.78 1.08 14.22
N LEU A 5 -20.45 1.04 14.33
CA LEU A 5 -19.55 0.92 13.18
C LEU A 5 -19.35 -0.53 12.73
N TYR A 6 -19.82 -1.49 13.52
CA TYR A 6 -19.77 -2.92 13.21
C TYR A 6 -20.93 -3.32 12.28
N THR A 7 -21.09 -2.55 11.21
CA THR A 7 -22.06 -2.77 10.14
C THR A 7 -21.33 -2.75 8.81
N THR A 8 -21.91 -3.34 7.76
CA THR A 8 -21.29 -3.31 6.42
C THR A 8 -21.00 -1.87 5.96
N ILE A 9 -21.88 -0.93 6.31
CA ILE A 9 -21.72 0.49 5.99
C ILE A 9 -20.61 1.10 6.85
N GLY A 10 -20.63 0.90 8.17
CA GLY A 10 -19.63 1.46 9.09
C GLY A 10 -18.22 0.94 8.81
N LEU A 11 -18.06 -0.35 8.55
CA LEU A 11 -16.78 -0.94 8.20
C LEU A 11 -16.27 -0.48 6.83
N SER A 12 -17.17 -0.27 5.86
CA SER A 12 -16.80 0.33 4.56
C SER A 12 -16.37 1.79 4.73
N TYR A 13 -17.03 2.55 5.61
CA TYR A 13 -16.65 3.92 5.95
C TYR A 13 -15.24 3.98 6.54
N ILE A 14 -14.95 3.15 7.55
CA ILE A 14 -13.59 3.04 8.13
C ILE A 14 -12.57 2.67 7.06
N ALA A 15 -12.85 1.63 6.25
CA ALA A 15 -11.93 1.14 5.23
C ALA A 15 -11.70 2.16 4.09
N SER A 16 -12.62 3.10 3.89
CA SER A 16 -12.48 4.14 2.86
C SER A 16 -11.35 5.12 3.16
N ALA A 17 -10.96 5.27 4.42
CA ALA A 17 -9.78 6.04 4.81
C ALA A 17 -8.46 5.45 4.23
N LEU A 18 -8.46 4.17 3.86
CA LEU A 18 -7.30 3.49 3.28
C LEU A 18 -7.34 3.41 1.75
N GLY A 19 -8.53 3.47 1.14
CA GLY A 19 -8.72 3.24 -0.29
C GLY A 19 -10.17 2.91 -0.65
N ILE A 20 -10.37 2.00 -1.62
CA ILE A 20 -11.70 1.59 -2.08
C ILE A 20 -12.05 0.24 -1.44
N PRO A 21 -13.01 0.17 -0.50
CA PRO A 21 -13.47 -1.10 0.06
C PRO A 21 -14.10 -1.98 -1.02
N LEU A 22 -13.78 -3.27 -1.02
CA LEU A 22 -14.26 -4.24 -2.00
C LEU A 22 -15.23 -5.24 -1.36
N TYR A 23 -14.73 -6.02 -0.39
CA TYR A 23 -15.44 -7.16 0.19
C TYR A 23 -15.10 -7.30 1.67
N MET A 24 -15.91 -8.06 2.40
CA MET A 24 -15.62 -8.51 3.76
C MET A 24 -15.52 -10.04 3.75
N ASP A 25 -14.73 -10.62 4.64
CA ASP A 25 -14.76 -12.08 4.81
C ASP A 25 -16.11 -12.53 5.38
N SER A 26 -16.47 -13.80 5.18
CA SER A 26 -17.78 -14.33 5.59
C SER A 26 -18.03 -14.19 7.09
N ILE A 27 -16.99 -14.28 7.92
CA ILE A 27 -17.06 -14.13 9.37
C ILE A 27 -17.40 -12.68 9.75
N THR A 28 -16.74 -11.69 9.11
CA THR A 28 -17.04 -10.27 9.33
C THR A 28 -18.43 -9.92 8.80
N ALA A 29 -18.76 -10.35 7.59
CA ALA A 29 -20.07 -10.10 6.97
C ALA A 29 -21.23 -10.71 7.79
N GLY A 30 -21.02 -11.92 8.33
CA GLY A 30 -21.98 -12.59 9.21
C GLY A 30 -21.95 -12.11 10.66
N GLN A 31 -21.12 -11.11 10.98
CA GLN A 31 -20.97 -10.55 12.33
C GLN A 31 -20.63 -11.59 13.41
N GLN A 32 -19.99 -12.70 13.05
CA GLN A 32 -19.78 -13.84 13.95
C GLN A 32 -18.60 -13.66 14.91
N ARG A 33 -17.75 -12.63 14.71
CA ARG A 33 -16.58 -12.37 15.56
C ARG A 33 -16.32 -10.88 15.75
N LEU A 34 -16.37 -10.41 17.00
CA LEU A 34 -16.16 -9.00 17.34
C LEU A 34 -14.71 -8.62 17.68
N SER A 35 -13.81 -9.59 17.84
CA SER A 35 -12.42 -9.30 18.24
C SER A 35 -11.61 -8.61 17.15
N TYR A 36 -11.92 -8.86 15.87
CA TYR A 36 -11.35 -8.16 14.73
C TYR A 36 -12.23 -8.37 13.49
N VAL A 37 -12.07 -7.46 12.53
CA VAL A 37 -12.75 -7.47 11.23
C VAL A 37 -11.73 -7.62 10.10
N LYS A 38 -12.18 -8.17 8.97
CA LYS A 38 -11.40 -8.25 7.74
C LYS A 38 -12.17 -7.60 6.60
N VAL A 39 -11.54 -6.60 6.01
CA VAL A 39 -12.05 -5.89 4.83
C VAL A 39 -10.97 -5.91 3.75
N TYR A 40 -11.36 -6.28 2.53
CA TYR A 40 -10.51 -6.21 1.35
C TYR A 40 -10.60 -4.82 0.76
N VAL A 41 -9.47 -4.14 0.61
CA VAL A 41 -9.41 -2.76 0.14
C VAL A 41 -8.50 -2.69 -1.08
N LYS A 42 -8.98 -2.08 -2.17
CA LYS A 42 -8.14 -1.68 -3.30
C LYS A 42 -7.46 -0.37 -2.94
N MET A 43 -6.13 -0.37 -2.92
CA MET A 43 -5.33 0.79 -2.59
C MET A 43 -4.16 0.95 -3.56
N ALA A 44 -3.64 2.17 -3.70
CA ALA A 44 -2.49 2.42 -4.54
C ALA A 44 -1.21 1.84 -3.91
N ALA A 45 -0.39 1.19 -4.72
CA ALA A 45 0.80 0.45 -4.24
C ALA A 45 1.93 1.38 -3.74
N ASN A 46 1.89 2.66 -4.09
CA ASN A 46 2.85 3.66 -3.59
C ASN A 46 2.51 4.19 -2.19
N LEU A 47 1.37 3.82 -1.62
CA LEU A 47 0.93 4.32 -0.31
C LEU A 47 1.74 3.70 0.84
N VAL A 48 1.98 4.51 1.86
CA VAL A 48 2.47 4.02 3.16
C VAL A 48 1.29 3.40 3.89
N LEU A 49 1.45 2.14 4.29
CA LEU A 49 0.41 1.41 5.00
C LEU A 49 0.37 1.84 6.49
N PRO A 50 -0.68 2.52 6.96
CA PRO A 50 -0.74 3.02 8.33
C PRO A 50 -1.02 1.87 9.31
N ARG A 51 -0.47 1.96 10.53
CA ARG A 51 -0.77 1.00 11.62
C ARG A 51 -2.05 1.33 12.38
N SER A 52 -2.55 2.55 12.23
CA SER A 52 -3.79 3.02 12.82
C SER A 52 -4.38 4.13 11.95
N ILE A 53 -5.69 4.29 12.02
CA ILE A 53 -6.40 5.41 11.39
C ILE A 53 -7.33 6.05 12.41
N ASP A 54 -7.45 7.36 12.32
CA ASP A 54 -8.42 8.13 13.08
C ASP A 54 -9.69 8.27 12.24
N VAL A 55 -10.82 7.89 12.83
CA VAL A 55 -12.12 7.94 12.18
C VAL A 55 -12.98 8.93 12.96
N GLU A 56 -13.37 10.01 12.29
CA GLU A 56 -14.32 10.96 12.84
C GLU A 56 -15.72 10.38 12.76
N LEU A 57 -16.39 10.36 13.91
CA LEU A 57 -17.76 9.90 14.10
C LEU A 57 -18.70 11.10 14.20
N ARG A 58 -19.99 10.82 14.39
CA ARG A 58 -20.95 11.88 14.73
C ARG A 58 -20.49 12.60 16.01
N ASP A 59 -20.87 13.86 16.12
CA ASP A 59 -20.54 14.73 17.27
C ASP A 59 -19.05 14.99 17.46
N ASN A 60 -18.26 14.95 16.37
CA ASN A 60 -16.81 15.20 16.33
C ASN A 60 -15.99 14.24 17.21
N PHE A 61 -16.56 13.08 17.57
CA PHE A 61 -15.82 12.08 18.33
C PHE A 61 -14.82 11.37 17.42
N ILE A 62 -13.56 11.27 17.85
CA ILE A 62 -12.52 10.60 17.07
C ILE A 62 -12.26 9.22 17.67
N ALA A 63 -12.41 8.17 16.84
CA ALA A 63 -12.06 6.81 17.20
C ALA A 63 -10.80 6.37 16.44
N THR A 64 -9.72 6.10 17.19
CA THR A 64 -8.51 5.50 16.62
C THR A 64 -8.70 3.99 16.48
N THR A 65 -8.53 3.47 15.27
CA THR A 65 -8.64 2.04 14.96
C THR A 65 -7.30 1.49 14.50
N SER A 66 -6.82 0.44 15.17
CA SER A 66 -5.60 -0.28 14.77
C SER A 66 -5.83 -1.11 13.51
N ILE A 67 -4.89 -1.04 12.57
CA ILE A 67 -4.92 -1.73 11.28
C ILE A 67 -3.79 -2.76 11.22
N GLY A 68 -4.12 -3.97 10.78
CA GLY A 68 -3.17 -5.04 10.52
C GLY A 68 -3.22 -5.49 9.07
N PHE A 69 -2.04 -5.70 8.47
CA PHE A 69 -1.89 -6.27 7.14
C PHE A 69 -1.28 -7.67 7.29
N PRO A 70 -2.05 -8.75 7.08
CA PRO A 70 -1.54 -10.12 7.24
C PRO A 70 -0.38 -10.43 6.29
N TRP A 71 -0.39 -9.81 5.12
CA TRP A 71 0.64 -9.97 4.11
C TRP A 71 0.73 -8.73 3.24
N ILE A 72 1.95 -8.28 2.96
CA ILE A 72 2.24 -7.16 2.08
C ILE A 72 3.24 -7.67 1.04
N PRO A 73 2.88 -7.70 -0.25
CA PRO A 73 3.82 -8.09 -1.29
C PRO A 73 5.00 -7.11 -1.33
N GLN A 74 6.19 -7.64 -1.63
CA GLN A 74 7.32 -6.79 -1.96
C GLN A 74 6.98 -5.97 -3.21
N ARG A 75 7.15 -4.65 -3.11
CA ARG A 75 7.01 -3.72 -4.23
C ARG A 75 8.36 -3.16 -4.59
N CYS A 76 8.54 -2.81 -5.86
CA CYS A 76 9.68 -2.00 -6.26
C CYS A 76 9.56 -0.59 -5.63
N SER A 77 10.65 -0.10 -5.03
CA SER A 77 10.75 1.23 -4.46
C SER A 77 10.76 2.33 -5.53
N GLU A 78 11.35 2.06 -6.70
CA GLU A 78 11.51 3.01 -7.82
C GLU A 78 10.22 3.25 -8.61
N CYS A 79 9.50 2.19 -8.97
CA CYS A 79 8.31 2.29 -9.82
C CYS A 79 6.99 2.02 -9.09
N CYS A 80 7.04 1.60 -7.82
CA CYS A 80 5.88 1.34 -6.98
C CYS A 80 4.89 0.31 -7.56
N ILE A 81 5.37 -0.68 -8.32
CA ILE A 81 4.56 -1.82 -8.79
C ILE A 81 5.03 -3.13 -8.15
N PHE A 82 4.16 -4.13 -8.16
CA PHE A 82 4.48 -5.49 -7.74
C PHE A 82 5.04 -6.31 -8.91
N GLY A 83 5.85 -7.34 -8.60
CA GLY A 83 6.31 -8.33 -9.58
C GLY A 83 7.79 -8.29 -9.93
N HIS A 84 8.57 -7.33 -9.40
CA HIS A 84 10.03 -7.34 -9.47
C HIS A 84 10.65 -6.64 -8.25
N GLU A 85 11.91 -6.98 -7.97
CA GLU A 85 12.76 -6.27 -7.01
C GLU A 85 13.41 -5.05 -7.66
N ASP A 86 13.90 -4.11 -6.85
CA ASP A 86 14.50 -2.86 -7.32
C ASP A 86 15.57 -3.07 -8.41
N LYS A 87 16.45 -4.07 -8.21
CA LYS A 87 17.52 -4.44 -9.16
C LYS A 87 17.03 -4.82 -10.57
N GLY A 88 15.77 -5.26 -10.69
CA GLY A 88 15.15 -5.62 -11.96
C GLY A 88 14.30 -4.48 -12.56
N CYS A 89 14.35 -3.28 -11.98
CA CYS A 89 13.51 -2.18 -12.43
C CYS A 89 14.04 -1.53 -13.70
N ILE A 90 13.20 -1.45 -14.73
CA ILE A 90 13.53 -0.82 -16.03
C ILE A 90 13.91 0.66 -15.85
N LYS A 91 13.38 1.33 -14.81
CA LYS A 91 13.74 2.72 -14.48
C LYS A 91 15.18 2.89 -13.99
N GLN A 92 15.85 1.82 -13.53
CA GLN A 92 17.25 1.89 -13.07
C GLN A 92 18.28 1.81 -14.21
N VAL A 93 17.86 1.54 -15.46
CA VAL A 93 18.78 1.25 -16.56
C VAL A 93 19.34 2.52 -17.24
N GLU A 94 19.17 3.71 -16.65
CA GLU A 94 19.91 4.90 -17.09
C GLU A 94 21.29 5.00 -16.41
N GLU A 95 22.10 3.93 -16.42
CA GLU A 95 23.53 4.13 -16.23
C GLU A 95 24.11 4.67 -17.55
N PRO A 96 24.80 5.83 -17.54
CA PRO A 96 25.41 6.37 -18.75
C PRO A 96 26.42 5.35 -19.26
N VAL A 97 26.14 4.77 -20.43
CA VAL A 97 27.08 3.92 -21.16
C VAL A 97 28.40 4.68 -21.21
N LYS A 98 29.43 4.14 -20.53
CA LYS A 98 30.79 4.67 -20.60
C LYS A 98 31.24 4.59 -22.06
N LYS A 99 31.10 5.69 -22.81
CA LYS A 99 31.57 5.77 -24.19
C LYS A 99 33.09 5.60 -24.17
N TRP A 100 33.56 4.55 -24.83
CA TRP A 100 34.98 4.32 -25.02
C TRP A 100 35.55 5.46 -25.88
N VAL A 101 36.57 6.16 -25.39
CA VAL A 101 37.33 7.14 -26.19
C VAL A 101 38.65 6.49 -26.56
N PRO A 102 38.92 6.21 -27.85
CA PRO A 102 40.20 5.66 -28.25
C PRO A 102 41.30 6.70 -28.03
N ASN A 103 42.38 6.27 -27.37
CA ASN A 103 43.55 7.09 -27.12
C ASN A 103 44.40 7.09 -28.41
N VAL A 104 44.26 8.13 -29.23
CA VAL A 104 45.10 8.32 -30.42
C VAL A 104 46.35 9.08 -29.98
N SER A 105 47.40 8.33 -29.65
CA SER A 105 48.75 8.89 -29.55
C SER A 105 49.31 9.07 -30.97
N ASN A 106 49.15 10.28 -31.52
CA ASN A 106 49.84 10.70 -32.74
C ASN A 106 51.34 10.81 -32.43
N ASN A 107 52.12 9.84 -32.93
CA ASN A 107 53.56 10.01 -33.08
C ASN A 107 53.80 10.57 -34.49
N ASP A 108 53.86 11.90 -34.59
CA ASP A 108 54.35 12.60 -35.77
C ASP A 108 55.79 13.06 -35.51
N GLY A 109 56.74 12.48 -36.26
CA GLY A 109 57.99 13.10 -36.72
C GLY A 109 59.14 13.20 -35.74
#